data_AF-A0A2M8CA98-F1
#
_entry.id   AF-A0A2M8CA98-F1
#
_cell.length_a   1.000
_cell.length_b   1.000
_cell.length_c   1.000
_cell.angle_alpha   90.00
_cell.angle_beta   90.00
_cell.angle_gamma   90.00
#
_symmetry.space_group_name_H-M   'P 1'
#
loop_
_entity.id
_entity.type
_entity.pdbx_description
1 polymer ?
#
loop_
_entity_poly.entity_id
_entity_poly.type
_entity_poly.pdbx_seq_one_letter_code
_entity_poly.pdbx_strand_id
1 'polypeptide(L)'
;KAREAEVLLENSLFLKDLNDSRFVDNYMLGYKNELARFGFNVYDASTLDKVPTKDSNIIQVSVAQIELEETLYPFRDEAQIYGQNYFHDHQLNAVFVNSWFDITPGNHKSSIYFATDMLVDQVESTFDYDVFSDQVRYMYNLETMSTEMLYQFAYDLGRVYAGYTFDYLLNTELDRVLPPEDRTDRYWRYDPFSQTFFLAGEDRFISLDE
;
A
#
# COMPACT_ATOMS: atom_id res chain seq x y z
N LYS A 1 5.29 -28.95 3.11
CA LYS A 1 5.48 -27.53 3.46
C LYS A 1 6.60 -26.88 2.65
N ALA A 2 7.90 -27.06 2.96
CA ALA A 2 8.97 -26.40 2.18
C ALA A 2 8.96 -26.76 0.68
N ARG A 3 8.84 -28.06 0.35
CA ARG A 3 8.73 -28.54 -1.04
C ARG A 3 7.45 -28.09 -1.75
N GLU A 4 6.37 -27.85 -1.02
CA GLU A 4 5.11 -27.35 -1.61
C GLU A 4 5.22 -25.86 -1.93
N ALA A 5 5.83 -25.07 -1.03
CA ALA A 5 6.11 -23.66 -1.26
C ALA A 5 7.08 -23.45 -2.43
N GLU A 6 8.11 -24.31 -2.55
CA GLU A 6 9.06 -24.27 -3.67
C GLU A 6 8.37 -24.55 -5.02
N VAL A 7 7.49 -25.57 -5.07
CA VAL A 7 6.70 -25.86 -6.28
C VAL A 7 5.74 -24.72 -6.60
N LEU A 8 5.08 -24.11 -5.61
CA LEU A 8 4.20 -22.96 -5.84
C LEU A 8 4.97 -21.76 -6.38
N LEU A 9 6.14 -21.47 -5.81
CA LEU A 9 7.00 -20.38 -6.27
C LEU A 9 7.48 -20.63 -7.71
N GLU A 10 7.95 -21.83 -8.06
CA GLU A 10 8.37 -22.18 -9.42
C GLU A 10 7.25 -22.03 -10.46
N ASN A 11 5.98 -22.20 -10.04
CA ASN A 11 4.80 -22.08 -10.91
C ASN A 11 4.15 -20.69 -10.86
N SER A 12 4.69 -19.74 -10.09
CA SER A 12 4.21 -18.36 -10.05
C SER A 12 4.41 -17.66 -11.40
N LEU A 13 3.57 -16.64 -11.65
CA LEU A 13 3.63 -15.87 -12.89
C LEU A 13 4.67 -14.76 -12.83
N PHE A 14 4.82 -14.13 -11.65
CA PHE A 14 5.66 -12.96 -11.44
C PHE A 14 6.72 -13.18 -10.35
N LEU A 15 6.38 -13.87 -9.25
CA LEU A 15 7.24 -14.00 -8.06
C LEU A 15 8.50 -14.82 -8.32
N LYS A 16 8.48 -15.80 -9.22
CA LYS A 16 9.65 -16.62 -9.56
C LYS A 16 10.79 -15.81 -10.18
N ASP A 17 10.46 -14.72 -10.86
CA ASP A 17 11.40 -13.85 -11.56
C ASP A 17 11.70 -12.58 -10.74
N LEU A 18 11.09 -12.45 -9.56
CA LEU A 18 11.29 -11.30 -8.67
C LEU A 18 12.62 -11.43 -7.92
N ASN A 19 13.45 -10.40 -8.06
CA ASN A 19 14.57 -10.16 -7.16
C ASN A 19 14.10 -9.47 -5.86
N ASP A 20 14.12 -10.21 -4.75
CA ASP A 20 13.71 -9.74 -3.42
C ASP A 20 14.46 -8.49 -2.96
N SER A 21 15.79 -8.45 -3.15
CA SER A 21 16.60 -7.31 -2.71
C SER A 21 16.19 -6.03 -3.45
N ARG A 22 15.97 -6.11 -4.76
CA ARG A 22 15.50 -4.97 -5.55
C ARG A 22 14.11 -4.50 -5.10
N PHE A 23 13.21 -5.43 -4.76
CA PHE A 23 11.89 -5.10 -4.24
C PHE A 23 11.99 -4.32 -2.92
N VAL A 24 12.74 -4.87 -1.96
CA VAL A 24 12.94 -4.26 -0.63
C VAL A 24 13.66 -2.91 -0.75
N ASP A 25 14.68 -2.80 -1.59
CA ASP A 25 15.42 -1.55 -1.80
C ASP A 25 14.51 -0.44 -2.34
N ASN A 26 13.67 -0.74 -3.33
CA ASN A 26 12.71 0.22 -3.87
C ASN A 26 11.66 0.62 -2.83
N TYR A 27 11.13 -0.36 -2.09
CA TYR A 27 10.19 -0.12 -1.00
C TYR A 27 10.77 0.82 0.06
N MET A 28 11.97 0.51 0.56
CA MET A 28 12.63 1.31 1.58
C MET A 28 13.06 2.68 1.04
N LEU A 29 13.42 2.79 -0.24
CA LEU A 29 13.72 4.07 -0.87
C LEU A 29 12.49 4.98 -0.92
N GLY A 30 11.34 4.46 -1.34
CA GLY A 30 10.08 5.20 -1.34
C GLY A 30 9.69 5.67 0.06
N TYR A 31 9.78 4.76 1.03
CA TYR A 31 9.49 5.03 2.43
C TYR A 31 10.37 6.14 3.02
N LYS A 32 11.69 6.04 2.85
CA LYS A 32 12.64 7.06 3.34
C LYS A 32 12.41 8.42 2.68
N ASN A 33 12.20 8.44 1.35
CA ASN A 33 12.01 9.68 0.61
C ASN A 33 10.73 10.41 1.03
N GLU A 34 9.65 9.67 1.26
CA GLU A 34 8.39 10.30 1.67
C GLU A 34 8.43 10.78 3.12
N LEU A 35 9.02 10.02 4.05
CA LEU A 35 9.28 10.53 5.41
C LEU A 35 10.13 11.81 5.39
N ALA A 36 11.18 11.87 4.55
CA ALA A 36 11.96 13.10 4.42
C ALA A 36 11.11 14.28 3.91
N ARG A 37 10.11 14.04 3.06
CA ARG A 37 9.16 15.08 2.60
C ARG A 37 8.22 15.56 3.68
N PHE A 38 7.85 14.70 4.63
CA PHE A 38 7.15 15.11 5.85
C PHE A 38 8.03 15.91 6.83
N GLY A 39 9.33 16.06 6.53
CA GLY A 39 10.27 16.86 7.31
C GLY A 39 11.11 16.07 8.31
N PHE A 40 11.08 14.74 8.28
CA PHE A 40 11.93 13.92 9.14
C PHE A 40 13.36 13.86 8.62
N ASN A 41 14.31 13.84 9.56
CA ASN A 41 15.67 13.39 9.27
C ASN A 41 15.68 11.86 9.38
N VAL A 42 15.73 11.17 8.24
CA VAL A 42 15.65 9.71 8.18
C VAL A 42 17.06 9.11 8.22
N TYR A 43 17.27 8.18 9.14
CA TYR A 43 18.51 7.43 9.29
C TYR A 43 18.21 5.94 9.08
N ASP A 44 19.15 5.23 8.49
CA ASP A 44 19.09 3.78 8.33
C ASP A 44 20.22 3.10 9.10
N ALA A 45 20.26 1.77 9.03
CA ALA A 45 21.27 0.97 9.73
C ALA A 45 22.72 1.39 9.37
N SER A 46 22.95 1.93 8.17
CA SER A 46 24.27 2.38 7.72
C SER A 46 24.66 3.78 8.21
N THR A 47 23.69 4.54 8.73
CA THR A 47 23.84 5.93 9.16
C THR A 47 23.43 6.16 10.62
N LEU A 48 23.24 5.08 11.38
CA LEU A 48 22.84 5.13 12.78
C LEU A 48 23.84 5.89 13.68
N ASP A 49 25.12 5.86 13.32
CA ASP A 49 26.20 6.59 14.00
C ASP A 49 26.06 8.11 13.89
N LYS A 50 25.27 8.60 12.92
CA LYS A 50 24.99 10.01 12.71
C LYS A 50 23.76 10.50 13.48
N VAL A 51 23.02 9.60 14.12
CA VAL A 51 21.84 9.96 14.92
C VAL A 51 22.30 10.81 16.12
N PRO A 52 21.76 12.03 16.31
CA PRO A 52 22.13 12.88 17.42
C PRO A 52 21.83 12.22 18.77
N THR A 53 22.86 11.97 19.58
CA THR A 53 22.77 11.26 20.87
C THR A 53 21.98 11.98 21.97
N LYS A 54 21.52 13.22 21.73
CA LYS A 54 20.76 14.03 22.69
C LYS A 54 19.36 14.39 22.22
N ASP A 55 18.91 13.87 21.08
CA ASP A 55 17.56 14.14 20.60
C ASP A 55 16.56 13.23 21.32
N SER A 56 15.55 13.82 21.96
CA SER A 56 14.47 13.11 22.63
C SER A 56 13.30 12.78 21.70
N ASN A 57 13.32 13.25 20.45
CA ASN A 57 12.26 13.06 19.46
C ASN A 57 12.67 12.06 18.36
N ILE A 58 13.24 10.93 18.78
CA ILE A 58 13.63 9.85 17.88
C ILE A 58 12.47 8.85 17.81
N ILE A 59 12.13 8.42 16.60
CA ILE A 59 11.12 7.39 16.35
C ILE A 59 11.82 6.28 15.60
N GLN A 60 11.75 5.07 16.14
CA GLN A 60 12.22 3.88 15.46
C GLN A 60 11.05 3.24 14.73
N VAL A 61 11.22 3.02 13.42
CA VAL A 61 10.28 2.24 12.62
C VAL A 61 11.02 1.09 11.98
N SER A 62 10.49 -0.11 12.15
CA SER A 62 11.01 -1.33 11.52
C SER A 62 9.93 -1.96 10.66
N VAL A 63 10.25 -2.22 9.40
CA VAL A 63 9.44 -3.11 8.56
C VAL A 63 9.81 -4.53 8.96
N ALA A 64 8.97 -5.15 9.80
CA ALA A 64 9.26 -6.44 10.43
C ALA A 64 9.17 -7.59 9.43
N GLN A 65 8.17 -7.53 8.53
CA GLN A 65 7.95 -8.52 7.49
C GLN A 65 7.25 -7.87 6.29
N ILE A 66 7.61 -8.33 5.09
CA ILE A 66 6.86 -8.13 3.86
C ILE A 66 6.55 -9.52 3.31
N GLU A 67 5.30 -9.76 2.95
CA GLU A 67 4.84 -10.97 2.29
C GLU A 67 4.17 -10.60 0.96
N LEU A 68 4.48 -11.39 -0.07
CA LEU A 68 3.90 -11.25 -1.40
C LEU A 68 3.04 -12.46 -1.69
N GLU A 69 1.78 -12.23 -2.08
CA GLU A 69 0.84 -13.29 -2.43
C GLU A 69 0.30 -13.09 -3.83
N GLU A 70 0.58 -14.04 -4.72
CA GLU A 70 -0.05 -14.11 -6.04
C GLU A 70 -1.44 -14.74 -5.96
N THR A 71 -2.40 -14.11 -6.62
CA THR A 71 -3.79 -14.58 -6.63
C THR A 71 -4.52 -14.17 -7.91
N LEU A 72 -5.78 -14.61 -8.03
CA LEU A 72 -6.72 -14.14 -9.04
C LEU A 72 -7.74 -13.22 -8.40
N TYR A 73 -7.87 -12.01 -8.97
CA TYR A 73 -8.83 -11.02 -8.56
C TYR A 73 -10.06 -11.06 -9.48
N PRO A 74 -11.26 -11.41 -8.96
CA PRO A 74 -12.48 -11.35 -9.75
C PRO A 74 -12.90 -9.89 -9.96
N PHE A 75 -12.99 -9.48 -11.21
CA PHE A 75 -13.42 -8.13 -11.60
C PHE A 75 -14.66 -8.22 -12.48
N ARG A 76 -15.69 -7.44 -12.18
CA ARG A 76 -16.91 -7.33 -12.99
C ARG A 76 -17.02 -5.93 -13.56
N ASP A 77 -17.07 -5.85 -14.88
CA ASP A 77 -17.43 -4.63 -15.58
C ASP A 77 -18.92 -4.63 -15.89
N GLU A 78 -19.59 -3.49 -15.70
CA GLU A 78 -21.03 -3.36 -15.85
C GLU A 78 -21.41 -2.09 -16.61
N ALA A 79 -22.39 -2.20 -17.50
CA ALA A 79 -22.96 -1.06 -18.21
C ALA A 79 -24.48 -1.17 -18.30
N GLN A 80 -25.17 -0.02 -18.22
CA GLN A 80 -26.60 0.07 -18.48
C GLN A 80 -26.86 0.65 -19.86
N ILE A 81 -27.49 -0.13 -20.74
CA ILE A 81 -27.80 0.24 -22.13
C ILE A 81 -29.30 0.05 -22.34
N TYR A 82 -30.01 1.14 -22.68
CA TYR A 82 -31.49 1.17 -22.84
C TYR A 82 -32.27 0.57 -21.67
N GLY A 83 -31.80 0.77 -20.44
CA GLY A 83 -32.45 0.28 -19.22
C GLY A 83 -32.20 -1.21 -18.93
N GLN A 84 -31.41 -1.90 -19.75
CA GLN A 84 -30.93 -3.26 -19.49
C GLN A 84 -29.51 -3.22 -18.95
N ASN A 85 -29.21 -4.11 -17.99
CA ASN A 85 -27.88 -4.23 -17.41
C ASN A 85 -27.09 -5.32 -18.16
N TYR A 86 -25.89 -4.95 -18.59
CA TYR A 86 -24.92 -5.84 -19.19
C TYR A 86 -23.71 -5.92 -18.28
N PHE A 87 -23.09 -7.10 -18.19
CA PHE A 87 -21.87 -7.28 -17.41
C PHE A 87 -20.92 -8.26 -18.09
N HIS A 88 -19.64 -8.15 -17.74
CA HIS A 88 -18.60 -9.09 -18.13
C HIS A 88 -17.68 -9.36 -16.94
N ASP A 89 -17.36 -10.63 -16.71
CA ASP A 89 -16.52 -11.09 -15.60
C ASP A 89 -15.12 -11.41 -16.09
N HIS A 90 -14.11 -10.86 -15.40
CA HIS A 90 -12.70 -11.15 -15.59
C HIS A 90 -12.11 -11.86 -14.37
N GLN A 91 -11.09 -12.67 -14.62
CA GLN A 91 -10.18 -13.18 -13.59
C GLN A 91 -8.82 -12.56 -13.87
N LEU A 92 -8.48 -11.52 -13.11
CA LEU A 92 -7.26 -10.74 -13.30
C LEU A 92 -6.16 -11.31 -12.42
N ASN A 93 -4.93 -11.33 -12.90
CA ASN A 93 -3.83 -11.67 -12.02
C ASN A 93 -3.62 -10.52 -11.03
N ALA A 94 -3.31 -10.86 -9.78
CA ALA A 94 -3.08 -9.89 -8.73
C ALA A 94 -1.94 -10.33 -7.81
N VAL A 95 -1.26 -9.35 -7.23
CA VAL A 95 -0.25 -9.54 -6.19
C VAL A 95 -0.61 -8.68 -5.00
N PHE A 96 -0.90 -9.31 -3.86
CA PHE A 96 -1.00 -8.63 -2.57
C PHE A 96 0.38 -8.42 -1.97
N VAL A 97 0.57 -7.27 -1.35
CA VAL A 97 1.76 -6.92 -0.55
C VAL A 97 1.31 -6.69 0.88
N ASN A 98 1.57 -7.66 1.74
CA ASN A 98 1.22 -7.64 3.14
C ASN A 98 2.44 -7.19 3.95
N SER A 99 2.32 -6.11 4.73
CA SER A 99 3.44 -5.49 5.42
C SER A 99 3.15 -5.30 6.91
N TRP A 100 4.10 -5.72 7.75
CA TRP A 100 4.06 -5.55 9.20
C TRP A 100 5.11 -4.53 9.63
N PHE A 101 4.69 -3.60 10.48
CA PHE A 101 5.51 -2.51 10.99
C PHE A 101 5.56 -2.58 12.50
N ASP A 102 6.76 -2.51 13.06
CA ASP A 102 6.99 -2.18 14.46
C ASP A 102 7.32 -0.69 14.53
N ILE A 103 6.47 0.08 15.22
CA ILE A 103 6.69 1.50 15.45
C ILE A 103 6.92 1.72 16.94
N THR A 104 8.07 2.29 17.27
CA THR A 104 8.48 2.62 18.63
C THR A 104 8.79 4.12 18.73
N PRO A 105 7.87 4.93 19.25
CA PRO A 105 8.12 6.35 19.52
C PRO A 105 9.05 6.49 20.74
N GLY A 106 10.28 6.98 20.56
CA GLY A 106 11.22 7.23 21.65
C GLY A 106 11.50 5.99 22.52
N ASN A 107 11.26 6.11 23.83
CA ASN A 107 11.41 5.04 24.81
C ASN A 107 10.07 4.38 25.19
N HIS A 108 9.03 4.55 24.38
CA HIS A 108 7.72 3.95 24.63
C HIS A 108 7.68 2.48 24.19
N LYS A 109 6.60 1.78 24.54
CA LYS A 109 6.35 0.40 24.11
C LYS A 109 6.17 0.39 22.59
N SER A 110 6.74 -0.60 21.90
CA SER A 110 6.45 -0.79 20.49
C SER A 110 5.00 -1.21 20.27
N SER A 111 4.47 -0.79 19.13
CA SER A 111 3.20 -1.29 18.62
C SER A 111 3.34 -1.85 17.22
N ILE A 112 2.60 -2.94 16.97
CA ILE A 112 2.63 -3.65 15.70
C ILE A 112 1.45 -3.21 14.84
N TYR A 113 1.75 -2.81 13.62
CA TYR A 113 0.80 -2.36 12.62
C TYR A 113 0.86 -3.22 11.37
N PHE A 114 -0.27 -3.34 10.70
CA PHE A 114 -0.44 -4.05 9.43
C PHE A 114 -0.96 -3.10 8.35
N ALA A 115 -0.44 -3.27 7.13
CA ALA A 115 -1.02 -2.70 5.92
C ALA A 115 -0.96 -3.72 4.79
N THR A 116 -1.94 -3.65 3.90
CA THR A 116 -2.01 -4.48 2.71
C THR A 116 -2.53 -3.66 1.54
N ASP A 117 -1.93 -3.89 0.39
CA ASP A 117 -2.33 -3.30 -0.88
C ASP A 117 -2.13 -4.33 -2.00
N MET A 118 -2.81 -4.11 -3.12
CA MET A 118 -2.84 -5.03 -4.23
C MET A 118 -2.48 -4.33 -5.54
N LEU A 119 -1.58 -4.94 -6.31
CA LEU A 119 -1.43 -4.64 -7.73
C LEU A 119 -2.22 -5.68 -8.52
N VAL A 120 -2.94 -5.24 -9.56
CA VAL A 120 -3.77 -6.11 -10.41
C VAL A 120 -3.55 -5.75 -11.87
N ASP A 121 -3.77 -6.72 -12.77
CA ASP A 121 -3.81 -6.48 -14.21
C ASP A 121 -4.78 -5.33 -14.54
N GLN A 122 -4.47 -4.58 -15.60
CA GLN A 122 -5.30 -3.46 -16.03
C GLN A 122 -6.22 -3.90 -17.17
N VAL A 123 -7.52 -3.61 -17.02
CA VAL A 123 -8.53 -3.84 -18.06
C VAL A 123 -9.05 -2.51 -18.55
N GLU A 124 -8.89 -2.27 -19.84
CA GLU A 124 -9.61 -1.21 -20.55
C GLU A 124 -10.72 -1.84 -21.37
N SER A 125 -11.95 -1.39 -21.18
CA SER A 125 -13.11 -2.06 -21.76
C SER A 125 -14.23 -1.11 -22.17
N THR A 126 -15.08 -1.59 -23.06
CA THR A 126 -16.30 -0.88 -23.47
C THR A 126 -17.38 -1.86 -23.91
N PHE A 127 -18.63 -1.47 -23.65
CA PHE A 127 -19.81 -2.13 -24.20
C PHE A 127 -20.30 -1.32 -25.41
N ASP A 128 -20.19 -1.92 -26.60
CA ASP A 128 -20.65 -1.34 -27.86
C ASP A 128 -22.03 -1.92 -28.23
N TYR A 129 -23.02 -1.05 -28.43
CA TYR A 129 -24.36 -1.46 -28.85
C TYR A 129 -24.58 -1.19 -30.34
N ASP A 130 -24.87 -2.26 -31.08
CA ASP A 130 -25.19 -2.19 -32.50
C ASP A 130 -26.70 -2.06 -32.71
N VAL A 131 -27.13 -0.83 -33.05
CA VAL A 131 -28.54 -0.46 -33.28
C VAL A 131 -29.22 -1.24 -34.41
N PHE A 132 -28.46 -1.83 -35.34
CA PHE A 132 -29.03 -2.55 -36.48
C PHE A 132 -29.23 -4.03 -36.18
N SER A 133 -28.40 -4.62 -35.32
CA SER A 133 -28.51 -6.03 -34.93
C SER A 133 -29.12 -6.24 -33.56
N ASP A 134 -29.35 -5.18 -32.78
CA ASP A 134 -29.81 -5.22 -31.38
C ASP A 134 -28.87 -6.07 -30.50
N GLN A 135 -27.57 -6.02 -30.80
CA GLN A 135 -26.54 -6.78 -30.08
C GLN A 135 -25.64 -5.84 -29.29
N VAL A 136 -25.30 -6.27 -28.07
CA VAL A 136 -24.22 -5.67 -27.28
C VAL A 136 -22.97 -6.51 -27.45
N ARG A 137 -21.86 -5.87 -27.80
CA ARG A 137 -20.52 -6.46 -27.86
C ARG A 137 -19.68 -5.90 -26.73
N TYR A 138 -18.95 -6.78 -26.07
CA TYR A 138 -17.95 -6.40 -25.09
C TYR A 138 -16.58 -6.42 -25.74
N MET A 139 -15.89 -5.28 -25.74
CA MET A 139 -14.53 -5.15 -26.26
C MET A 139 -13.62 -4.78 -25.11
N TYR A 140 -12.49 -5.47 -24.98
CA TYR A 140 -11.53 -5.17 -23.93
C TYR A 140 -10.09 -5.39 -24.39
N ASN A 141 -9.18 -4.68 -23.73
CA ASN A 141 -7.75 -4.88 -23.77
C ASN A 141 -7.27 -5.20 -22.35
N LEU A 142 -6.54 -6.30 -22.20
CA LEU A 142 -5.95 -6.73 -20.93
C LEU A 142 -4.44 -6.45 -20.97
N GLU A 143 -3.98 -5.54 -20.11
CA GLU A 143 -2.56 -5.32 -19.88
C GLU A 143 -2.13 -6.09 -18.64
N THR A 144 -1.36 -7.17 -18.88
CA THR A 144 -0.82 -8.00 -17.81
C THR A 144 0.27 -7.27 -17.05
N MET A 145 0.25 -7.39 -15.73
CA MET A 145 1.31 -6.88 -14.87
C MET A 145 2.67 -7.44 -15.27
N SER A 146 3.71 -6.63 -15.12
CA SER A 146 5.10 -7.05 -15.27
C SER A 146 5.84 -6.97 -13.93
N THR A 147 6.96 -7.70 -13.82
CA THR A 147 7.85 -7.61 -12.66
C THR A 147 8.37 -6.18 -12.45
N GLU A 148 8.54 -5.39 -13.52
CA GLU A 148 8.94 -3.99 -13.38
C GLU A 148 7.83 -3.12 -12.75
N MET A 149 6.56 -3.40 -13.06
CA MET A 149 5.43 -2.77 -12.37
C MET A 149 5.41 -3.12 -10.89
N LEU A 150 5.76 -4.35 -10.51
CA LEU A 150 5.89 -4.73 -9.08
C LEU A 150 7.01 -3.95 -8.37
N TYR A 151 8.13 -3.69 -9.03
CA TYR A 151 9.20 -2.87 -8.46
C TYR A 151 8.81 -1.42 -8.27
N GLN A 152 8.10 -0.84 -9.24
CA GLN A 152 7.55 0.49 -9.12
C GLN A 152 6.48 0.55 -8.02
N PHE A 153 5.61 -0.45 -7.96
CA PHE A 153 4.59 -0.58 -6.93
C PHE A 153 5.21 -0.66 -5.53
N ALA A 154 6.30 -1.42 -5.35
CA ALA A 154 7.04 -1.47 -4.08
C ALA A 154 7.47 -0.07 -3.62
N TYR A 155 8.04 0.74 -4.52
CA TYR A 155 8.42 2.12 -4.22
C TYR A 155 7.21 2.98 -3.82
N ASP A 156 6.11 2.87 -4.56
CA ASP A 156 4.89 3.63 -4.26
C ASP A 156 4.24 3.21 -2.94
N LEU A 157 4.23 1.91 -2.61
CA LEU A 157 3.81 1.41 -1.29
C LEU A 157 4.66 1.96 -0.15
N GLY A 158 5.99 2.00 -0.34
CA GLY A 158 6.89 2.64 0.61
C GLY A 158 6.44 4.07 0.92
N ARG A 159 6.08 4.85 -0.11
CA ARG A 159 5.58 6.22 0.07
C ARG A 159 4.22 6.26 0.79
N VAL A 160 3.28 5.42 0.39
CA VAL A 160 1.95 5.32 1.02
C VAL A 160 2.07 4.99 2.51
N TYR A 161 2.87 3.99 2.86
CA TYR A 161 3.04 3.55 4.24
C TYR A 161 3.88 4.49 5.10
N ALA A 162 4.78 5.27 4.50
CA ALA A 162 5.39 6.42 5.18
C ALA A 162 4.34 7.47 5.53
N GLY A 163 3.34 7.69 4.67
CA GLY A 163 2.16 8.49 4.97
C GLY A 163 1.38 7.95 6.16
N TYR A 164 1.10 6.64 6.21
CA TYR A 164 0.40 6.03 7.35
C TYR A 164 1.21 6.14 8.65
N THR A 165 2.54 6.05 8.55
CA THR A 165 3.44 6.28 9.69
C THR A 165 3.31 7.71 10.19
N PHE A 166 3.33 8.70 9.29
CA PHE A 166 3.14 10.09 9.68
C PHE A 166 1.76 10.33 10.32
N ASP A 167 0.70 9.82 9.70
CA ASP A 167 -0.65 9.93 10.22
C ASP A 167 -0.73 9.37 11.65
N TYR A 168 -0.13 8.19 11.89
CA TYR A 168 -0.06 7.60 13.23
C TYR A 168 0.60 8.54 14.25
N LEU A 169 1.77 9.09 13.90
CA LEU A 169 2.52 9.98 14.78
C LEU A 169 1.77 11.29 15.04
N LEU A 170 1.17 11.87 14.01
CA LEU A 170 0.35 13.07 14.10
C LEU A 170 -0.81 12.85 15.08
N ASN A 171 -1.60 11.80 14.87
CA ASN A 171 -2.78 11.55 15.70
C ASN A 171 -2.39 11.19 17.14
N THR A 172 -1.29 10.45 17.33
CA THR A 172 -0.73 10.19 18.68
C THR A 172 -0.36 11.50 19.40
N GLU A 173 0.24 12.46 18.69
CA GLU A 173 0.58 13.76 19.27
C GLU A 173 -0.68 14.61 19.53
N LEU A 174 -1.66 14.61 18.62
CA LEU A 174 -2.96 15.27 18.84
C LEU A 174 -3.66 14.72 20.07
N ASP A 175 -3.64 13.40 20.28
CA ASP A 175 -4.18 12.75 21.48
C ASP A 175 -3.45 13.14 22.77
N ARG A 176 -2.19 13.59 22.67
CA ARG A 176 -1.42 14.06 23.82
C ARG A 176 -1.76 15.51 24.19
N VAL A 177 -2.02 16.36 23.19
CA VAL A 177 -2.14 17.81 23.39
C VAL A 177 -3.59 18.31 23.42
N LEU A 178 -4.52 17.61 22.77
CA LEU A 178 -5.92 18.01 22.69
C LEU A 178 -6.76 17.37 23.82
N PRO A 179 -7.66 18.15 24.44
CA PRO A 179 -8.61 17.59 25.39
C PRO A 179 -9.65 16.71 24.66
N PRO A 180 -10.25 15.71 25.32
CA PRO A 180 -11.14 14.73 24.68
C PRO A 180 -12.30 15.33 23.88
N GLU A 181 -12.86 16.46 24.34
CA GLU A 181 -13.97 17.18 23.70
C GLU A 181 -13.63 17.78 22.34
N ASP A 182 -12.36 18.04 22.07
CA ASP A 182 -11.87 18.63 20.81
C ASP A 182 -11.37 17.55 19.83
N ARG A 183 -11.48 16.27 20.20
CA ARG A 183 -11.04 15.14 19.38
C ARG A 183 -12.10 14.75 18.37
N THR A 184 -11.63 14.20 17.25
CA THR A 184 -12.47 13.54 16.26
C THR A 184 -12.21 12.04 16.31
N ASP A 185 -13.26 11.25 16.09
CA ASP A 185 -13.14 9.78 15.96
C ASP A 185 -12.42 9.36 14.67
N ARG A 186 -12.17 10.32 13.76
CA ARG A 186 -11.53 10.08 12.47
C ARG A 186 -10.07 10.52 12.52
N TYR A 187 -9.21 9.71 11.90
CA TYR A 187 -7.78 10.03 11.79
C TYR A 187 -7.55 11.29 10.96
N TRP A 188 -6.64 12.14 11.39
CA TRP A 188 -6.10 13.22 10.57
C TRP A 188 -5.00 12.70 9.64
N ARG A 189 -4.99 13.20 8.41
CA ARG A 189 -3.90 13.04 7.44
C ARG A 189 -3.37 14.41 7.04
N TYR A 190 -2.09 14.45 6.72
CA TYR A 190 -1.43 15.63 6.16
C TYR A 190 -0.92 15.31 4.76
N ASP A 191 -1.18 16.23 3.82
CA ASP A 191 -0.54 16.20 2.51
C ASP A 191 0.66 17.17 2.51
N PRO A 192 1.91 16.66 2.35
CA PRO A 192 3.09 17.51 2.36
C PRO A 192 3.21 18.40 1.11
N PHE A 193 2.50 18.09 0.02
CA PHE A 193 2.51 18.88 -1.22
C PHE A 193 1.58 20.08 -1.15
N SER A 194 0.30 19.86 -0.83
CA SER A 194 -0.66 20.94 -0.66
C SER A 194 -0.54 21.65 0.68
N GLN A 195 0.19 21.05 1.63
CA GLN A 195 0.34 21.51 3.01
C GLN A 195 -1.00 21.61 3.75
N THR A 196 -1.90 20.67 3.49
CA THR A 196 -3.24 20.66 4.07
C THR A 196 -3.48 19.45 4.98
N PHE A 197 -4.31 19.67 6.00
CA PHE A 197 -4.85 18.60 6.83
C PHE A 197 -6.24 18.22 6.36
N PHE A 198 -6.54 16.92 6.35
CA PHE A 198 -7.85 16.39 6.01
C PHE A 198 -8.12 15.10 6.79
N LEU A 199 -9.37 14.67 6.85
CA LEU A 199 -9.74 13.45 7.55
C LEU A 199 -9.48 12.23 6.67
N ALA A 200 -8.77 11.24 7.21
CA ALA A 200 -8.51 9.97 6.56
C ALA A 200 -9.81 9.22 6.23
N GLY A 201 -9.77 8.47 5.13
CA GLY A 201 -10.78 7.49 4.76
C GLY A 201 -10.56 6.17 5.50
N GLU A 202 -10.79 5.05 4.82
CA GLU A 202 -10.59 3.71 5.38
C GLU A 202 -9.11 3.27 5.35
N ASP A 203 -8.32 3.82 4.42
CA ASP A 203 -6.93 3.41 4.21
C ASP A 203 -5.96 3.98 5.26
N ARG A 204 -5.52 3.11 6.17
CA ARG A 204 -4.55 3.40 7.24
C ARG A 204 -3.93 2.12 7.78
N PHE A 205 -2.92 2.27 8.63
CA PHE A 205 -2.44 1.15 9.44
C PHE A 205 -3.54 0.57 10.31
N ILE A 206 -3.59 -0.76 10.35
CA ILE A 206 -4.41 -1.55 11.26
C ILE A 206 -3.54 -1.95 12.45
N SER A 207 -3.93 -1.56 13.66
CA SER A 207 -3.25 -1.99 14.89
C SER A 207 -3.49 -3.49 15.14
N LEU A 208 -2.45 -4.24 15.49
CA LEU A 208 -2.55 -5.66 15.85
C LEU A 208 -2.49 -5.92 17.37
N ASP A 209 -2.38 -4.87 18.18
CA ASP A 209 -2.25 -4.96 19.65
C ASP A 209 -3.60 -5.03 20.41
N GLU A 210 -4.70 -5.38 19.74
CA GLU A 210 -6.04 -5.54 20.35
C GLU A 210 -6.40 -7.01 20.65
#